data_AF-A0A968YSE7-F1
#
_entry.id   AF-A0A968YSE7-F1
#
_cell.length_a   1.000
_cell.length_b   1.000
_cell.length_c   1.000
_cell.angle_alpha   90.00
_cell.angle_beta   90.00
_cell.angle_gamma   90.00
#
_symmetry.space_group_name_H-M   'P 1'
#
loop_
_entity.id
_entity.type
_entity.pdbx_description
1 polymer ?
#
loop_
_entity_poly.entity_id
_entity_poly.type
_entity_poly.pdbx_seq_one_letter_code
_entity_poly.pdbx_strand_id
1 'polypeptide(L)'
;MTDMFLQNWDAPFINLVCVFPSWANEASHLSKHSDYLVGQKVVWLYKARADSNNVQRIPAEVVKLGSKQVQVRVRKHNNEFVNRWVNRDRLENR
;
A
#
# COMPACT_ATOMS: atom_id res chain seq x y z
N MET A 1 63.24 -7.44 33.74
CA MET A 1 62.75 -6.07 33.91
C MET A 1 61.56 -5.94 32.95
N THR A 2 60.37 -5.77 33.54
CA THR A 2 59.01 -5.60 32.97
C THR A 2 58.38 -6.72 32.13
N ASP A 3 57.51 -7.49 32.81
CA ASP A 3 56.20 -7.95 32.33
C ASP A 3 55.37 -6.82 31.69
N MET A 4 54.44 -7.16 30.78
CA MET A 4 52.99 -6.96 30.97
C MET A 4 52.11 -7.05 29.70
N PHE A 5 51.09 -7.92 29.79
CA PHE A 5 49.72 -7.83 29.26
C PHE A 5 49.37 -8.10 27.77
N LEU A 6 48.79 -9.30 27.59
CA LEU A 6 47.60 -9.65 26.80
C LEU A 6 46.66 -8.47 26.44
N GLN A 7 46.12 -8.50 25.22
CA GLN A 7 44.65 -8.43 25.07
C GLN A 7 44.16 -8.92 23.70
N ASN A 8 43.31 -9.95 23.77
CA ASN A 8 42.52 -10.53 22.69
C ASN A 8 41.63 -9.47 22.04
N TRP A 9 41.52 -9.54 20.72
CA TRP A 9 40.62 -8.72 19.93
C TRP A 9 39.24 -9.40 19.85
N ASP A 10 38.50 -9.38 20.94
CA ASP A 10 37.08 -9.76 20.92
C ASP A 10 36.26 -8.61 20.32
N ALA A 11 36.24 -8.51 18.98
CA ALA A 11 35.28 -7.66 18.30
C ALA A 11 33.90 -8.32 18.37
N PRO A 12 32.88 -7.71 19.02
CA PRO A 12 31.54 -8.28 18.99
C PRO A 12 30.95 -8.04 17.60
N PHE A 13 30.78 -9.11 16.82
CA PHE A 13 29.92 -9.12 15.63
C PHE A 13 28.47 -8.89 16.09
N ILE A 14 28.02 -7.64 16.11
CA ILE A 14 26.62 -7.31 16.33
C ILE A 14 25.88 -7.69 15.04
N ASN A 15 25.29 -8.88 15.01
CA ASN A 15 24.31 -9.27 14.00
C ASN A 15 23.12 -8.32 14.10
N LEU A 16 23.06 -7.35 13.20
CA LEU A 16 21.95 -6.42 13.07
C LEU A 16 20.77 -7.17 12.43
N VAL A 17 19.96 -7.82 13.26
CA VAL A 17 18.71 -8.45 12.83
C VAL A 17 17.69 -7.34 12.56
N CYS A 18 17.50 -7.00 11.28
CA CYS A 18 16.39 -6.18 10.85
C CYS A 18 15.09 -6.95 11.07
N VAL A 19 14.40 -6.66 12.18
CA VAL A 19 13.01 -7.13 12.36
C VAL A 19 12.13 -6.22 11.52
N PHE A 20 11.80 -6.66 10.32
CA PHE A 20 10.73 -6.02 9.54
C PHE A 20 9.44 -6.16 10.35
N PRO A 21 8.66 -5.09 10.56
CA PRO A 21 7.31 -5.26 11.07
C PRO A 21 6.60 -6.14 10.05
N SER A 22 6.24 -7.36 10.44
CA SER A 22 5.33 -8.17 9.65
C SER A 22 4.03 -7.39 9.65
N TRP A 23 3.78 -6.68 8.56
CA TRP A 23 2.52 -6.00 8.29
C TRP A 23 1.44 -7.06 8.49
N ALA A 24 0.71 -6.94 9.59
CA ALA A 24 -0.38 -7.84 9.91
C ALA A 24 -1.33 -7.77 8.72
N ASN A 25 -1.27 -8.81 7.88
CA ASN A 25 -2.27 -9.05 6.88
C ASN A 25 -3.46 -9.63 7.64
N GLU A 26 -4.15 -8.77 8.38
CA GLU A 26 -5.53 -9.03 8.72
C GLU A 26 -6.26 -9.05 7.38
N ALA A 27 -6.37 -10.26 6.85
CA ALA A 27 -7.34 -10.57 5.84
C ALA A 27 -8.69 -10.20 6.46
N SER A 28 -9.15 -8.99 6.14
CA SER A 28 -10.48 -8.52 6.48
C SER A 28 -11.45 -9.23 5.55
N HIS A 29 -11.66 -10.51 5.83
CA HIS A 29 -12.92 -11.15 5.54
C HIS A 29 -14.00 -10.35 6.29
N LEU A 30 -15.15 -10.14 5.66
CA LEU A 30 -16.37 -9.58 6.26
C LEU A 30 -16.54 -8.05 6.27
N SER A 31 -16.73 -7.46 5.08
CA SER A 31 -18.06 -6.96 4.68
C SER A 31 -18.03 -6.53 3.20
N LYS A 32 -19.16 -6.61 2.49
CA LYS A 32 -19.31 -5.98 1.15
C LYS A 32 -19.27 -4.43 1.20
N HIS A 33 -19.03 -3.87 2.39
CA HIS A 33 -18.87 -2.46 2.68
C HIS A 33 -17.51 -2.27 3.36
N SER A 34 -16.42 -2.62 2.66
CA SER A 34 -15.10 -2.23 3.12
C SER A 34 -15.06 -0.70 3.19
N ASP A 35 -15.00 -0.17 4.40
CA ASP A 35 -14.75 1.25 4.59
C ASP A 35 -13.30 1.51 4.20
N TYR A 36 -13.15 2.10 3.02
CA TYR A 36 -11.86 2.54 2.51
C TYR A 36 -11.19 3.48 3.50
N LEU A 37 -9.87 3.42 3.61
CA LEU A 37 -9.09 4.34 4.43
C LEU A 37 -8.35 5.35 3.55
N VAL A 38 -8.22 6.60 3.99
CA VAL A 38 -7.39 7.59 3.29
C VAL A 38 -5.93 7.13 3.32
N GLY A 39 -5.26 7.17 2.16
CA GLY A 39 -3.91 6.62 1.94
C GLY A 39 -3.90 5.14 1.53
N GLN A 40 -5.04 4.45 1.54
CA GLN A 40 -5.12 3.06 1.11
C GLN A 40 -4.87 2.94 -0.40
N LYS A 41 -3.98 2.01 -0.79
CA LYS A 41 -3.77 1.63 -2.19
C LYS A 41 -4.86 0.67 -2.63
N VAL A 42 -5.55 1.02 -3.69
CA VAL A 42 -6.70 0.26 -4.23
C VAL A 42 -6.55 0.08 -5.74
N VAL A 43 -7.35 -0.80 -6.32
CA VAL A 43 -7.44 -0.97 -7.77
C VAL A 43 -8.77 -0.42 -8.26
N TRP A 44 -8.73 0.54 -9.19
CA TRP A 44 -9.91 1.04 -9.88
C TRP A 44 -10.22 0.22 -11.13
N LEU A 45 -11.41 -0.38 -11.16
CA LEU A 45 -11.98 -1.11 -12.28
C LEU A 45 -12.65 -0.14 -13.28
N TYR A 46 -11.84 0.42 -14.16
CA TYR A 46 -12.30 1.34 -15.19
C TYR A 46 -12.84 0.59 -16.41
N LYS A 47 -13.98 1.05 -16.94
CA LYS A 47 -14.49 0.65 -18.25
C LYS A 47 -14.64 1.89 -19.12
N ALA A 48 -14.16 1.83 -20.35
CA ALA A 48 -14.32 2.95 -21.31
C ALA A 48 -15.78 3.21 -21.66
N ARG A 49 -16.62 2.15 -21.65
CA ARG A 49 -18.07 2.21 -21.88
C ARG A 49 -18.78 1.22 -20.95
N ALA A 50 -20.04 1.48 -20.62
CA ALA A 50 -20.81 0.65 -19.68
C ALA A 50 -20.97 -0.80 -20.14
N ASP A 51 -21.15 -1.00 -21.44
CA ASP A 51 -21.31 -2.26 -22.16
C ASP A 51 -19.97 -2.95 -22.50
N SER A 52 -18.83 -2.28 -22.25
CA SER A 52 -17.54 -2.87 -22.55
C SER A 52 -17.24 -4.06 -21.63
N ASN A 53 -16.83 -5.17 -22.23
CA ASN A 53 -16.28 -6.32 -21.51
C ASN A 53 -14.83 -6.08 -21.08
N ASN A 54 -14.16 -5.06 -21.61
CA ASN A 54 -12.79 -4.73 -21.25
C ASN A 54 -12.76 -3.88 -19.97
N VAL A 55 -12.35 -4.49 -18.86
CA VAL A 55 -12.13 -3.81 -17.59
C VAL A 55 -10.64 -3.54 -17.43
N GLN A 56 -10.27 -2.27 -17.40
CA GLN A 56 -8.92 -1.82 -17.08
C GLN A 56 -8.76 -1.73 -15.57
N ARG A 57 -7.65 -2.26 -15.07
CA ARG A 57 -7.29 -2.22 -13.65
C ARG A 57 -6.26 -1.13 -13.44
N ILE A 58 -6.66 -0.06 -12.79
CA ILE A 58 -5.85 1.15 -12.63
C ILE A 58 -5.44 1.28 -11.17
N PRO A 59 -4.14 1.22 -10.83
CA PRO A 59 -3.68 1.46 -9.46
C PRO A 59 -4.03 2.89 -9.01
N ALA A 60 -4.60 3.01 -7.82
CA ALA A 60 -5.01 4.28 -7.26
C ALA A 60 -4.81 4.33 -5.74
N GLU A 61 -4.88 5.52 -5.18
CA GLU A 61 -4.79 5.75 -3.74
C GLU A 61 -6.01 6.54 -3.28
N VAL A 62 -6.64 6.11 -2.19
CA VAL A 62 -7.80 6.80 -1.63
C VAL A 62 -7.35 8.12 -1.01
N VAL A 63 -7.90 9.24 -1.46
CA VAL A 63 -7.58 10.58 -0.93
C VAL A 63 -8.72 11.18 -0.12
N LYS A 64 -9.96 10.77 -0.37
CA LYS A 64 -11.12 11.26 0.38
C LYS A 64 -12.27 10.27 0.34
N LEU A 65 -12.98 10.15 1.45
CA LEU A 65 -14.18 9.35 1.57
C LEU A 65 -15.42 10.24 1.39
N GLY A 66 -16.32 9.81 0.51
CA GLY A 66 -17.66 10.35 0.38
C GLY A 66 -18.70 9.32 0.80
N SER A 67 -19.94 9.77 0.94
CA SER A 67 -21.06 8.90 1.35
C SER A 67 -21.33 7.78 0.36
N LYS A 68 -21.30 8.07 -0.95
CA LYS A 68 -21.58 7.10 -2.03
C LYS A 68 -20.35 6.76 -2.88
N GLN A 69 -19.38 7.66 -2.90
CA GLN A 69 -18.19 7.59 -3.76
C GLN A 69 -16.94 7.80 -2.94
N VAL A 70 -15.82 7.36 -3.47
CA VAL A 70 -14.49 7.55 -2.90
C VAL A 70 -13.67 8.32 -3.92
N GLN A 71 -13.00 9.37 -3.45
CA GLN A 71 -12.06 10.10 -4.28
C GLN A 71 -10.74 9.35 -4.25
N VAL A 72 -10.24 9.00 -5.43
CA VAL A 72 -8.96 8.33 -5.61
C VAL A 72 -8.02 9.20 -6.42
N ARG A 73 -6.73 9.12 -6.10
CA ARG A 73 -5.61 9.70 -6.84
C ARG A 73 -5.02 8.64 -7.75
N VAL A 74 -4.93 8.97 -9.03
CA VAL A 74 -4.43 8.08 -10.08
C VAL A 74 -3.24 8.73 -10.76
N ARG A 75 -2.20 7.95 -11.06
CA ARG A 75 -1.05 8.39 -11.84
C ARG A 75 -1.34 8.25 -13.34
N LYS A 76 -1.16 9.32 -14.09
CA LYS A 76 -1.19 9.33 -15.55
C LYS A 76 0.17 8.92 -16.14
N HIS A 77 0.16 8.66 -17.44
CA HIS A 77 1.37 8.32 -18.21
C HIS A 77 2.50 9.37 -18.10
N ASN A 78 2.15 10.65 -17.99
CA ASN A 78 3.10 11.76 -17.83
C ASN A 78 3.54 12.00 -16.38
N ASN A 79 3.38 11.03 -15.47
CA ASN A 79 3.61 11.14 -14.03
C ASN A 79 2.74 12.16 -13.29
N GLU A 80 1.79 12.82 -13.95
CA GLU A 80 0.85 13.68 -13.25
C GLU A 80 -0.17 12.86 -12.47
N PHE A 81 -0.61 13.41 -11.35
CA PHE A 81 -1.68 12.84 -10.56
C PHE A 81 -2.99 13.54 -10.84
N VAL A 82 -4.06 12.76 -11.00
CA VAL A 82 -5.41 13.28 -11.09
C VAL A 82 -6.31 12.64 -10.06
N ASN A 83 -7.19 13.46 -9.49
CA ASN A 83 -8.20 12.99 -8.57
C ASN A 83 -9.49 12.65 -9.33
N ARG A 84 -10.12 11.54 -8.98
CA ARG A 84 -11.37 11.06 -9.57
C ARG A 84 -12.29 10.54 -8.48
N TRP A 85 -13.57 10.91 -8.54
CA TRP A 85 -14.61 10.29 -7.73
C TRP A 85 -15.04 8.99 -8.39
N VAL A 86 -14.99 7.90 -7.64
CA VAL A 86 -15.26 6.55 -8.11
C VAL A 86 -16.27 5.89 -7.18
N ASN A 87 -17.21 5.14 -7.75
CA ASN A 87 -18.15 4.38 -6.93
C ASN A 87 -17.44 3.21 -6.23
N ARG A 88 -17.90 2.86 -5.02
CA ARG A 88 -17.28 1.82 -4.20
C ARG A 88 -17.27 0.44 -4.87
N ASP A 89 -18.26 0.14 -5.72
CA ASP A 89 -18.35 -1.11 -6.51
C ASP A 89 -17.31 -1.22 -7.63
N ARG A 90 -16.65 -0.10 -7.97
CA ARG A 90 -15.57 -0.05 -8.97
C ARG A 90 -14.19 -0.04 -8.36
N LEU A 91 -14.09 -0.26 -7.06
CA LEU A 91 -12.83 -0.34 -6.35
C LEU A 91 -12.67 -1.74 -5.77
N GLU A 92 -11.47 -2.27 -5.88
CA GLU A 92 -11.06 -3.52 -5.24
C GLU A 92 -10.00 -3.21 -4.20
N ASN A 93 -10.20 -3.77 -3.00
CA ASN A 93 -9.15 -3.82 -1.98
C ASN A 93 -8.05 -4.76 -2.46
N ARG A 94 -6.81 -4.39 -2.17
CA ARG A 94 -5.63 -5.19 -2.47
C ARG A 94 -4.97 -5.67 -1.18
#